data_AF-A0A937QQP0-F1
#
_entry.id   AF-A0A937QQP0-F1
#
_cell.length_a   1.000
_cell.length_b   1.000
_cell.length_c   1.000
_cell.angle_alpha   90.00
_cell.angle_beta   90.00
_cell.angle_gamma   90.00
#
_symmetry.space_group_name_H-M   'P 1'
#
loop_
_entity.id
_entity.type
_entity.pdbx_description
1 polymer ?
#
loop_
_entity_poly.entity_id
_entity_poly.type
_entity_poly.pdbx_seq_one_letter_code
_entity_poly.pdbx_strand_id
1 'polypeptide(L)' 'MQIMGGISYTAVYPIERLLRDGRLSMIWTGSNEIMNLLIQHEYYKELSAKAGPARDMEQDAVTPDEEEKHYG' A
#
# COMPACT_ATOMS: atom_id res chain seq x y z
N MET A 1 -7.70 -7.09 25.70
CA MET A 1 -7.04 -7.23 27.01
C MET A 1 -7.14 -5.97 27.86
N GLN A 2 -6.68 -4.80 27.38
CA GLN A 2 -6.65 -3.58 28.19
C GLN A 2 -8.00 -3.20 28.84
N ILE A 3 -9.13 -3.34 28.14
CA ILE A 3 -10.46 -2.99 28.69
C ILE A 3 -10.90 -3.93 29.83
N MET A 4 -10.61 -5.24 29.74
CA MET A 4 -11.00 -6.22 30.75
C MET A 4 -9.92 -6.47 31.82
N GLY A 5 -8.80 -5.75 31.77
CA GLY A 5 -7.71 -5.86 32.74
C GLY A 5 -7.18 -7.29 32.90
N GLY A 6 -6.81 -7.64 34.14
CA GLY A 6 -6.19 -8.94 34.47
C GLY A 6 -7.07 -10.16 34.18
N ILE A 7 -8.39 -10.01 34.23
CA ILE A 7 -9.34 -11.12 33.98
C ILE A 7 -9.23 -11.65 32.55
N SER A 8 -8.83 -10.79 31.61
CA SER A 8 -8.68 -11.17 30.21
C SER A 8 -7.54 -12.15 29.94
N TYR A 9 -6.57 -12.28 30.87
CA TYR A 9 -5.48 -13.27 30.84
C TYR A 9 -5.82 -14.58 31.55
N THR A 10 -7.04 -14.71 32.09
CA THR A 10 -7.47 -15.93 32.79
C THR A 10 -8.27 -16.82 31.84
N ALA A 11 -8.26 -18.13 32.10
CA ALA A 11 -9.04 -19.10 31.31
C ALA A 11 -10.56 -19.00 31.51
N VAL A 12 -11.03 -18.14 32.42
CA VAL A 12 -12.46 -17.97 32.74
C VAL A 12 -13.22 -17.35 31.57
N TYR A 13 -12.60 -16.42 30.85
CA TYR A 13 -13.18 -15.81 29.65
C TYR A 13 -12.31 -16.11 28.42
N PRO A 14 -12.89 -16.50 27.26
CA PRO A 14 -12.14 -16.97 26.10
C PRO A 14 -11.40 -15.86 25.31
N ILE A 15 -11.17 -14.69 25.91
CA ILE A 15 -10.69 -13.48 25.23
C ILE A 15 -9.24 -13.63 24.78
N GLU A 16 -8.37 -14.22 25.61
CA GLU A 16 -6.99 -14.51 25.21
C GLU A 16 -6.95 -15.43 23.99
N ARG A 17 -7.79 -16.46 23.98
CA ARG A 17 -7.88 -17.42 22.87
C ARG A 17 -8.36 -16.73 21.60
N LEU A 18 -9.44 -15.95 21.68
CA LEU A 18 -9.96 -15.22 20.52
C LEU A 18 -8.94 -14.22 19.97
N LEU A 19 -8.18 -13.53 20.82
CA LEU A 19 -7.10 -12.65 20.37
C LEU A 19 -6.00 -13.42 19.63
N ARG A 20 -5.66 -14.63 20.10
CA ARG A 20 -4.67 -15.50 19.45
C ARG A 20 -5.16 -15.99 18.10
N ASP A 21 -6.42 -16.42 18.01
CA ASP A 21 -7.04 -16.89 16.77
C ASP A 21 -7.18 -15.73 15.76
N GLY A 22 -7.54 -14.53 16.22
CA GLY A 22 -7.63 -13.34 15.37
C GLY A 22 -6.30 -12.95 14.73
N ARG A 23 -5.16 -13.23 15.39
CA ARG A 23 -3.84 -12.98 14.79
C ARG A 23 -3.55 -13.89 13.60
N LEU A 24 -4.11 -15.10 13.57
CA LEU A 24 -3.97 -15.99 12.43
C LEU A 24 -4.59 -15.40 11.16
N SER A 25 -5.64 -14.60 11.30
CA SER A 25 -6.29 -13.92 10.17
C SER A 25 -5.37 -12.95 9.42
N MET A 26 -4.29 -12.47 10.04
CA MET A 26 -3.33 -11.57 9.37
C MET A 26 -2.32 -12.30 8.48
N ILE A 27 -2.29 -13.63 8.57
CA ILE A 27 -1.36 -14.50 7.82
C ILE A 27 -2.15 -15.40 6.87
N TRP A 28 -3.33 -15.84 7.33
CA TRP A 28 -4.20 -16.72 6.57
C TRP A 28 -4.78 -16.02 5.34
N THR A 29 -4.80 -16.72 4.20
CA THR A 29 -5.26 -16.20 2.89
C THR A 29 -4.55 -14.93 2.42
N GLY A 30 -3.28 -14.76 2.78
CA GLY A 30 -2.44 -13.63 2.37
C GLY A 30 -1.97 -12.84 3.57
N SER A 31 -0.65 -12.63 3.69
CA SER A 31 -0.13 -11.78 4.76
C SER A 31 -0.49 -10.32 4.52
N ASN A 32 -0.62 -9.54 5.60
CA ASN A 32 -0.86 -8.09 5.49
C ASN A 32 0.12 -7.39 4.53
N GLU A 33 1.38 -7.82 4.51
CA GLU A 33 2.42 -7.27 3.62
C GLU A 33 2.11 -7.54 2.14
N ILE A 34 1.78 -8.79 1.79
CA ILE A 34 1.45 -9.17 0.41
C ILE A 34 0.16 -8.49 -0.04
N MET A 35 -0.85 -8.40 0.83
CA MET A 35 -2.10 -7.70 0.52
C MET A 35 -1.85 -6.21 0.28
N ASN A 36 -0.99 -5.55 1.07
CA ASN A 36 -0.60 -4.17 0.84
C ASN A 36 0.13 -3.99 -0.50
N LEU A 37 1.05 -4.89 -0.85
CA LEU A 37 1.75 -4.85 -2.15
C LEU A 37 0.78 -5.04 -3.32
N LEU A 38 -0.19 -5.95 -3.20
CA LEU A 38 -1.21 -6.18 -4.22
C LEU A 38 -2.06 -4.92 -4.44
N ILE A 39 -2.53 -4.31 -3.35
CA ILE A 39 -3.28 -3.04 -3.42
C ILE A 39 -2.44 -1.94 -4.07
N GLN A 40 -1.18 -1.79 -3.67
CA GLN A 40 -0.27 -0.81 -4.28
C GLN A 40 -0.10 -1.05 -5.77
N HIS A 41 0.13 -2.30 -6.19
CA HIS A 41 0.32 -2.66 -7.59
C HIS A 41 -0.89 -2.28 -8.46
N GLU A 42 -2.11 -2.65 -8.04
CA GLU A 42 -3.31 -2.30 -8.80
C GLU A 42 -3.60 -0.80 -8.76
N TYR A 43 -3.36 -0.14 -7.63
CA TYR A 43 -3.52 1.31 -7.53
C TYR A 43 -2.59 2.07 -8.47
N TYR A 44 -1.31 1.68 -8.57
CA TYR A 44 -0.37 2.33 -9.49
C TYR A 44 -0.73 2.08 -10.96
N LYS A 45 -1.27 0.91 -11.28
CA LYS A 45 -1.75 0.59 -12.62
C LYS A 45 -2.99 1.42 -12.99
N GLU A 46 -3.91 1.63 -12.06
CA GLU A 46 -5.02 2.55 -12.29
C GLU A 46 -4.55 4.00 -12.45
N LEU A 47 -3.59 4.43 -11.62
CA LEU A 47 -3.03 5.77 -11.69
C LEU A 47 -2.33 6.01 -13.02
N SER A 48 -1.53 5.06 -13.50
CA SER A 48 -0.84 5.19 -14.80
C SER A 48 -1.81 5.17 -15.98
N ALA A 49 -2.94 4.46 -15.87
CA ALA A 49 -4.00 4.50 -16.88
C ALA A 49 -4.79 5.82 -16.88
N LYS A 50 -4.92 6.50 -15.73
CA LYS A 50 -5.61 7.79 -15.58
C LYS A 50 -4.70 8.99 -15.77
N ALA A 51 -3.40 8.81 -15.58
CA ALA A 51 -2.40 9.78 -16.00
C ALA A 51 -2.50 9.85 -17.53
N GLY A 52 -3.05 10.96 -18.03
CA GLY A 52 -2.89 11.31 -19.44
C GLY A 52 -1.41 11.31 -19.83
N PRO A 53 -1.06 11.57 -21.11
CA PRO A 53 0.34 11.65 -21.52
C PRO A 53 1.10 12.51 -20.52
N ALA A 54 2.15 11.94 -19.93
CA ALA A 54 3.01 12.66 -19.00
C ALA A 54 3.37 13.98 -19.68
N ARG A 55 3.19 15.10 -18.96
CA ARG A 55 3.44 16.43 -19.51
C ARG A 55 4.82 16.45 -20.14
N ASP A 56 4.87 16.62 -21.45
CA ASP A 56 6.12 16.66 -22.20
C ASP A 56 6.80 18.00 -21.90
N MET A 57 7.80 17.95 -21.02
CA MET A 57 8.53 19.16 -20.62
C MET A 57 9.33 19.77 -21.76
N GLU A 58 9.68 18.99 -22.81
CA GLU A 58 10.38 19.53 -23.97
C GLU A 58 9.47 20.41 -24.84
N GLN A 59 8.17 20.11 -24.90
CA GLN A 59 7.20 20.92 -25.66
C GLN A 59 6.79 22.22 -24.95
N ASP A 60 7.06 22.35 -23.66
CA ASP A 60 6.81 23.58 -22.89
C ASP A 60 7.96 24.60 -22.97
N ALA A 61 9.08 24.24 -23.61
CA ALA A 61 10.19 25.15 -23.80
C ALA A 61 9.79 26.31 -24.74
N VAL A 62 10.22 27.53 -24.40
CA VAL A 62 9.95 28.74 -25.19
C VAL A 62 10.49 28.62 -26.62
N THR A 63 11.55 27.81 -26.80
CA THR A 63 12.14 27.44 -28.09
C THR A 63 12.35 25.93 -28.10
N PRO A 64 11.50 25.14 -28.77
CA PRO A 64 11.60 23.68 -28.82
C PRO A 64 12.52 23.16 -29.96
N ASP A 65 13.31 24.02 -30.60
CA ASP A 65 14.16 23.65 -31.74
C ASP A 65 15.30 22.69 -31.36
N GLU A 66 15.56 21.70 -32.22
CA GLU A 66 16.61 20.68 -32.01
C GLU A 66 18.04 21.24 -32.00
N GLU A 67 18.24 22.46 -32.51
CA GLU A 67 19.57 23.07 -32.65
C GLU A 67 20.24 23.39 -31.30
N GLU A 68 19.47 23.51 -30.21
CA GLU A 68 19.98 23.80 -28.86
C GLU A 68 20.27 22.54 -28.02
N LYS A 69 20.00 21.34 -28.55
CA LYS A 69 20.16 20.07 -27.84
C LYS A 69 21.64 19.66 -27.78
N HIS A 70 22.30 19.97 -26.67
CA HIS A 70 23.62 19.44 -26.35
C HIS A 70 23.54 18.04 -25.74
N TYR A 71 23.73 17.01 -26.57
CA TYR A 71 24.00 15.63 -26.12
C TYR A 71 25.46 15.54 -25.65
N GLY A 72 25.71 15.87 -24.39
CA GLY A 72 26.98 15.61 -23.71
C GLY A 72 27.16 14.12 -23.39
#